data_AF-X1I398-F1
#
_entry.id   AF-X1I398-F1
#
_cell.length_a   1.000
_cell.length_b   1.000
_cell.length_c   1.000
_cell.angle_alpha   90.00
_cell.angle_beta   90.00
_cell.angle_gamma   90.00
#
_symmetry.space_group_name_H-M   'P 1'
#
loop_
_entity.id
_entity.type
_entity.pdbx_description
1 polymer ?
#
loop_
_entity_poly.entity_id
_entity_poly.type
_entity_poly.pdbx_seq_one_letter_code
_entity_poly.pdbx_strand_id
1 'polypeptide(L)' 'MTFDEIQSQAISEWQALEHSDKPRILIGTATCGRAAGAIAALEAINRELAKHNIKAIITQVGCIGLCYAEPLV' A
#
# COMPACT_ATOMS: atom_id res chain seq x y z
N MET A 1 8.58 -9.76 25.37
CA MET A 1 8.66 -8.59 24.49
C MET A 1 9.36 -7.46 25.24
N THR A 2 10.68 -7.51 25.22
CA THR A 2 11.53 -6.37 25.54
C THR A 2 11.50 -5.37 24.37
N PHE A 3 11.99 -4.16 24.59
CA PHE A 3 12.12 -3.16 23.52
C PHE A 3 12.98 -3.69 22.36
N ASP A 4 14.09 -4.37 22.67
CA ASP A 4 15.00 -4.94 21.67
C ASP A 4 14.31 -6.00 20.79
N GLU A 5 13.43 -6.82 21.38
CA GLU A 5 12.63 -7.79 20.64
C GLU A 5 11.64 -7.11 19.67
N ILE A 6 10.96 -6.05 20.13
CA ILE A 6 10.02 -5.28 19.30
C ILE A 6 10.76 -4.58 18.15
N GLN A 7 11.90 -3.96 18.45
CA GLN A 7 12.72 -3.28 17.45
C GLN A 7 13.22 -4.26 16.39
N SER A 8 13.75 -5.41 16.82
CA SER A 8 14.27 -6.44 15.91
C SER A 8 13.18 -6.96 14.98
N GLN A 9 11.97 -7.19 15.52
CA GLN A 9 10.82 -7.62 14.72
C GLN A 9 10.42 -6.56 13.68
N ALA A 10 10.28 -5.30 14.08
CA ALA A 10 9.89 -4.22 13.17
C ALA A 10 10.91 -4.01 12.05
N ILE A 11 12.22 -4.12 12.36
CA ILE A 11 13.28 -4.04 11.35
C ILE A 11 13.17 -5.21 10.37
N SER A 12 12.98 -6.43 10.86
CA SER A 12 12.85 -7.63 10.01
C SER A 12 11.66 -7.51 9.05
N GLU A 13 10.50 -7.08 9.55
CA GLU A 13 9.31 -6.83 8.72
C GLU A 13 9.53 -5.74 7.68
N TRP A 14 10.18 -4.64 8.07
CA TRP A 14 10.52 -3.54 7.15
C TRP A 14 11.46 -4.02 6.03
N GLN A 15 12.51 -4.76 6.38
CA GLN A 15 13.47 -5.32 5.43
C GLN A 15 12.80 -6.27 4.43
N ALA A 16 11.88 -7.11 4.89
CA ALA A 16 11.11 -8.01 4.03
C ALA A 16 10.18 -7.26 3.04
N LEU A 17 9.69 -6.08 3.43
CA LEU A 17 8.87 -5.22 2.56
C LEU A 17 9.69 -4.41 1.56
N GLU A 18 10.89 -3.96 1.93
CA GLU A 18 11.78 -3.20 1.03
C GLU A 18 12.48 -4.10 0.01
N HIS A 19 12.89 -5.30 0.40
CA HIS A 19 13.62 -6.23 -0.45
C HIS A 19 12.71 -7.31 -1.07
N SER A 20 11.40 -7.05 -1.15
CA SER A 20 10.48 -7.98 -1.79
C SER A 20 10.66 -7.96 -3.30
N ASP A 21 10.69 -9.15 -3.92
CA ASP A 21 10.61 -9.27 -5.39
C ASP A 21 9.24 -8.84 -5.95
N LYS A 22 8.24 -8.65 -5.08
CA LYS A 22 6.90 -8.21 -5.46
C LYS A 22 6.82 -6.68 -5.39
N PRO A 23 6.31 -6.00 -6.43
CA PRO A 23 6.09 -4.57 -6.37
C PRO A 23 5.13 -4.22 -5.23
N ARG A 24 5.45 -3.15 -4.50
CA ARG A 24 4.63 -2.61 -3.41
C ARG A 24 3.86 -1.39 -3.92
N ILE A 25 2.53 -1.45 -3.88
CA ILE A 25 1.64 -0.40 -4.37
C ILE A 25 0.91 0.18 -3.17
N LEU A 26 1.01 1.49 -2.96
CA LEU A 26 0.43 2.19 -1.82
C LEU A 26 -0.70 3.09 -2.32
N ILE A 27 -1.93 2.89 -1.85
CA ILE A 27 -3.08 3.66 -2.36
C ILE A 27 -3.67 4.51 -1.23
N GLY A 28 -3.71 5.83 -1.44
CA GLY A 28 -4.38 6.78 -0.56
C GLY A 28 -5.88 6.50 -0.49
N THR A 29 -6.33 5.88 0.61
CA THR A 29 -7.74 5.48 0.81
C THR A 29 -8.35 6.07 2.07
N ALA A 30 -7.79 7.19 2.55
CA ALA A 30 -8.45 8.05 3.53
C ALA A 30 -9.70 8.71 2.91
N THR A 31 -10.37 9.61 3.64
CA THR A 31 -11.64 10.20 3.24
C THR A 31 -11.59 10.90 1.86
N CYS A 32 -10.59 11.76 1.62
CA CYS A 32 -10.42 12.43 0.32
C CYS A 32 -10.12 11.45 -0.80
N GLY A 33 -9.23 10.47 -0.57
CA GLY A 33 -8.93 9.41 -1.53
C GLY A 33 -10.18 8.61 -1.94
N ARG A 34 -11.02 8.21 -0.96
CA ARG A 34 -12.28 7.52 -1.25
C ARG A 34 -13.25 8.40 -2.03
N ALA A 35 -13.41 9.67 -1.65
CA ALA A 35 -14.25 10.62 -2.37
C ALA A 35 -13.77 10.87 -3.81
N ALA A 36 -12.46 10.84 -4.04
CA ALA A 36 -11.84 10.99 -5.35
C ALA A 36 -11.80 9.70 -6.18
N GLY A 37 -12.31 8.57 -5.65
CA GLY A 37 -12.43 7.31 -6.39
C GLY A 37 -11.32 6.29 -6.18
N ALA A 38 -10.54 6.38 -5.09
CA ALA A 38 -9.45 5.44 -4.79
C ALA A 38 -9.91 3.97 -4.71
N ILE A 39 -11.17 3.69 -4.35
CA ILE A 39 -11.71 2.32 -4.30
C ILE A 39 -11.88 1.74 -5.70
N ALA A 40 -12.37 2.54 -6.65
CA ALA A 40 -12.46 2.12 -8.04
C ALA A 40 -11.07 1.86 -8.64
N ALA A 41 -10.08 2.69 -8.29
CA ALA A 41 -8.68 2.49 -8.68
C ALA A 41 -8.11 1.19 -8.08
N LEU A 42 -8.31 0.94 -6.79
CA LEU A 42 -7.90 -0.30 -6.10
C LEU A 42 -8.48 -1.54 -6.79
N GLU A 43 -9.77 -1.54 -7.11
CA GLU A 43 -10.41 -2.66 -7.81
C GLU A 43 -9.86 -2.86 -9.22
N ALA A 44 -9.63 -1.77 -9.96
CA ALA A 44 -9.04 -1.83 -11.30
C ALA A 44 -7.62 -2.41 -11.27
N ILE A 45 -6.80 -1.98 -10.31
CA ILE A 45 -5.43 -2.48 -10.11
C ILE A 45 -5.48 -3.99 -9.82
N ASN A 46 -6.33 -4.43 -8.89
CA ASN A 46 -6.47 -5.86 -8.58
C ASN A 46 -6.87 -6.70 -9.80
N ARG A 47 -7.82 -6.21 -10.61
CA ARG A 47 -8.26 -6.89 -11.84
C ARG A 47 -7.12 -7.03 -12.85
N GLU A 48 -6.37 -5.96 -13.10
CA GLU A 48 -5.26 -5.99 -14.07
C GLU A 48 -4.08 -6.85 -13.57
N LEU A 49 -3.77 -6.82 -12.27
CA LEU A 49 -2.76 -7.71 -11.69
C LEU A 49 -3.14 -9.19 -11.86
N ALA A 50 -4.40 -9.54 -11.58
CA ALA A 50 -4.90 -10.90 -11.74
C ALA A 50 -4.87 -11.34 -13.21
N LYS A 51 -5.33 -10.48 -14.12
CA LYS A 51 -5.33 -10.71 -15.57
C LYS A 51 -3.92 -10.92 -16.14
N HIS A 52 -2.93 -10.23 -15.61
CA HIS A 52 -1.53 -10.37 -16.04
C HIS A 52 -0.71 -11.37 -15.21
N ASN A 53 -1.35 -12.05 -14.24
CA ASN A 53 -0.70 -12.98 -13.31
C ASN A 53 0.49 -12.36 -12.56
N ILE A 54 0.38 -11.08 -12.20
CA ILE A 54 1.39 -10.32 -11.46
C ILE A 54 1.05 -10.37 -9.98
N LYS A 55 2.02 -10.80 -9.16
CA LYS A 55 1.90 -10.77 -7.69
C LYS A 55 2.44 -9.43 -7.19
N ALA A 56 1.58 -8.60 -6.61
CA ALA A 56 1.97 -7.34 -5.96
C ALA A 56 1.49 -7.33 -4.50
N ILE A 57 2.13 -6.48 -3.68
CA ILE A 57 1.68 -6.18 -2.32
C ILE A 57 0.96 -4.84 -2.37
N ILE A 58 -0.37 -4.85 -2.23
CA ILE A 58 -1.17 -3.63 -2.20
C ILE A 58 -1.46 -3.26 -0.75
N THR A 59 -1.09 -2.04 -0.36
CA THR A 59 -1.39 -1.48 0.96
C THR A 59 -2.26 -0.25 0.81
N GLN A 60 -3.44 -0.29 1.41
CA GLN A 60 -4.29 0.88 1.59
C GLN A 60 -3.68 1.76 2.69
N VAL A 61 -3.31 2.99 2.35
CA VAL A 61 -2.69 3.96 3.27
C VAL A 61 -3.63 5.12 3.61
N GLY A 62 -3.29 5.83 4.69
CA GLY A 62 -4.02 6.99 5.18
C GLY A 62 -3.76 8.28 4.38
N CYS A 63 -4.11 9.41 4.99
CA CYS A 63 -3.96 10.73 4.36
C CYS A 63 -2.49 11.15 4.30
N ILE A 64 -2.03 11.61 3.14
CA ILE A 64 -0.66 12.14 2.90
C ILE A 64 -0.65 13.68 2.88
N GLY A 65 -1.82 14.33 3.01
CA GLY A 65 -1.96 15.79 3.05
C GLY A 65 -2.06 16.47 1.68
N LEU A 66 -2.06 15.69 0.59
CA LEU A 66 -2.15 16.17 -0.79
C LEU A 66 -3.56 15.95 -1.37
N CYS A 67 -4.60 16.35 -0.63
CA CYS A 67 -5.99 16.03 -0.96
C CYS A 67 -6.44 16.46 -2.37
N TYR A 68 -5.83 17.49 -2.94
CA TYR A 68 -6.15 17.98 -4.29
C TYR A 68 -5.65 17.04 -5.41
N ALA A 69 -4.68 16.18 -5.11
CA ALA A 69 -4.05 15.25 -6.05
C ALA A 69 -4.54 13.81 -5.88
N GLU A 70 -5.47 13.59 -4.94
CA GLU A 70 -6.06 12.27 -4.74
C GLU A 70 -6.91 11.84 -5.97
N PRO A 71 -6.99 10.54 -6.27
CA PRO A 71 -6.36 9.42 -5.57
C PRO A 71 -4.86 9.26 -5.88
N LEU A 72 -4.02 9.19 -4.85
CA LEU A 72 -2.57 8.95 -4.99
C LEU A 72 -2.25 7.44 -4.92
N VAL A 73 -1.41 6.98 -5.84
CA VAL A 73 -0.96 5.58 -6.02
C VAL A 73 0.55 5.52 -6.18
#